data_AF-A0A195B5N0-F1
#
_entry.id   AF-A0A195B5N0-F1
#
_cell.length_a   1.000
_cell.length_b   1.000
_cell.length_c   1.000
_cell.angle_alpha   90.00
_cell.angle_beta   90.00
_cell.angle_gamma   90.00
#
_symmetry.space_group_name_H-M   'P 1'
#
loop_
_entity.id
_entity.type
_entity.pdbx_description
1 polymer ?
#
loop_
_entity_poly.entity_id
_entity_poly.type
_entity_poly.pdbx_seq_one_letter_code
_entity_poly.pdbx_strand_id
1 'polypeptide(L)'
;MCGRICCSLDPETLCCACGYKDANGKQRKLAWVKTKLKYDPSYNMCPRDILPCIVSGSHFEEEKEERVLCAMTWGMIPPWYQGDYKKRPNKIATHNSRLENIHSSTVYSPSLQKQQRCIVICEGFYEWKPGTDSKIQKQPYYIYATQDKEIKADDPTTWSNEFSETGGWKGFNVLKLAGIFGVHKTEEVIYLFFSYLIPTTILSDMYKILFSYYILGEHYT
;
A
#
# COMPACT_ATOMS: atom_id res chain seq x y z
N MET A 1 1.86 -14.75 -7.24
CA MET A 1 1.28 -13.83 -6.24
C MET A 1 2.38 -12.88 -5.86
N CYS A 2 2.13 -11.58 -5.99
CA CYS A 2 3.09 -10.57 -5.60
C CYS A 2 3.51 -10.80 -4.12
N GLY A 3 4.81 -10.89 -3.89
CA GLY A 3 5.41 -11.16 -2.59
C GLY A 3 6.69 -10.37 -2.39
N ARG A 4 6.92 -9.37 -3.26
CA ARG A 4 8.07 -8.49 -3.18
C ARG A 4 7.75 -7.12 -3.76
N ILE A 5 8.12 -6.07 -3.04
CA ILE A 5 7.81 -4.67 -3.35
C ILE A 5 9.09 -3.85 -3.34
N CYS A 6 9.19 -2.88 -4.26
CA CYS A 6 10.16 -1.79 -4.19
C CYS A 6 9.49 -0.59 -3.53
N CYS A 7 9.98 -0.19 -2.37
CA CYS A 7 9.53 1.02 -1.67
C CYS A 7 10.76 1.74 -1.11
N SER A 8 11.45 2.55 -1.92
CA SER A 8 12.78 3.11 -1.61
C SER A 8 12.78 4.61 -1.29
N LEU A 9 11.68 5.31 -1.57
CA LEU A 9 11.50 6.71 -1.17
C LEU A 9 11.34 6.86 0.34
N ASP A 10 11.94 7.89 0.92
CA ASP A 10 11.82 8.20 2.35
C ASP A 10 10.42 8.74 2.71
N PRO A 11 10.04 8.75 4.01
CA PRO A 11 8.73 9.22 4.45
C PRO A 11 8.34 10.63 3.97
N GLU A 12 9.26 11.58 3.94
CA GLU A 12 8.97 12.97 3.55
C GLU A 12 8.70 13.06 2.05
N THR A 13 9.52 12.36 1.26
CA THR A 13 9.32 12.24 -0.18
C THR A 13 8.00 11.55 -0.51
N LEU A 14 7.62 10.49 0.22
CA LEU A 14 6.33 9.82 0.05
C LEU A 14 5.13 10.70 0.38
N CYS A 15 5.22 11.54 1.41
CA CYS A 15 4.20 12.54 1.73
C CYS A 15 3.96 13.52 0.58
N CYS A 16 5.03 13.87 -0.14
CA CYS A 16 4.98 14.69 -1.35
C CYS A 16 4.40 13.90 -2.54
N ALA A 17 4.92 12.69 -2.81
CA ALA A 17 4.52 11.83 -3.93
C ALA A 17 3.07 11.37 -3.87
N CYS A 18 2.50 11.30 -2.67
CA CYS A 18 1.09 11.00 -2.46
C CYS A 18 0.19 12.23 -2.46
N GLY A 19 0.74 13.42 -2.70
CA GLY A 19 0.01 14.68 -2.69
C GLY A 19 -1.22 14.68 -3.60
N TYR A 20 -2.19 15.51 -3.26
CA TYR A 20 -3.51 15.54 -3.87
C TYR A 20 -4.04 16.97 -3.99
N LYS A 21 -5.06 17.17 -4.81
CA LYS A 21 -5.83 18.42 -4.84
C LYS A 21 -7.00 18.35 -3.87
N ASP A 22 -7.08 19.30 -2.95
CA ASP A 22 -8.23 19.42 -2.04
C ASP A 22 -9.49 19.92 -2.78
N ALA A 23 -10.61 20.03 -2.06
CA ALA A 23 -11.89 20.48 -2.62
C ALA A 23 -11.83 21.90 -3.24
N ASN A 24 -10.83 22.71 -2.86
CA ASN A 24 -10.60 24.04 -3.41
C ASN A 24 -9.58 24.03 -4.57
N GLY A 25 -9.14 22.84 -5.00
CA GLY A 25 -8.14 22.66 -6.06
C GLY A 25 -6.70 22.93 -5.63
N LYS A 26 -6.44 23.21 -4.34
CA LYS A 26 -5.08 23.47 -3.83
C LYS A 26 -4.32 22.15 -3.68
N GLN A 27 -3.06 22.13 -4.10
CA GLN A 27 -2.19 20.98 -3.89
C GLN A 27 -1.81 20.84 -2.40
N ARG A 28 -2.00 19.65 -1.85
CA ARG A 28 -1.71 19.29 -0.47
C ARG A 28 -0.80 18.07 -0.43
N LYS A 29 0.16 18.08 0.48
CA LYS A 29 0.92 16.89 0.88
C LYS A 29 0.13 16.12 1.93
N LEU A 30 0.41 14.83 2.09
CA LEU A 30 -0.14 14.08 3.22
C LEU A 30 0.71 14.31 4.48
N ALA A 31 0.08 14.25 5.64
CA ALA A 31 0.78 14.16 6.91
C ALA A 31 1.24 12.71 7.17
N TRP A 32 2.43 12.55 7.73
CA TRP A 32 2.92 11.26 8.23
C TRP A 32 2.59 11.10 9.71
N VAL A 33 1.72 10.16 10.04
CA VAL A 33 1.34 9.86 11.43
C VAL A 33 2.41 8.98 12.07
N LYS A 34 2.88 9.43 13.23
CA LYS A 34 3.85 8.66 14.02
C LYS A 34 3.15 7.48 14.67
N THR A 35 3.63 6.27 14.37
CA THR A 35 3.23 5.05 15.06
C THR A 35 4.46 4.44 15.73
N LYS A 36 4.29 3.32 16.45
CA LYS A 36 5.43 2.55 16.98
C LYS A 36 6.20 1.78 15.89
N LEU A 37 5.64 1.68 14.69
CA LEU A 37 6.28 1.04 13.54
C LEU A 37 7.19 2.04 12.82
N LYS A 38 8.41 1.62 12.53
CA LYS A 38 9.37 2.38 11.74
C LYS A 38 9.42 1.81 10.32
N TYR A 39 9.06 2.62 9.34
CA TYR A 39 9.29 2.30 7.93
C TYR A 39 10.78 2.50 7.60
N ASP A 40 11.37 1.51 6.93
CA ASP A 40 12.75 1.55 6.43
C ASP A 40 12.71 1.36 4.91
N PRO A 41 13.10 2.37 4.11
CA PRO A 41 13.04 2.27 2.65
C PRO A 41 13.97 1.19 2.10
N SER A 42 13.50 0.43 1.11
CA SER A 42 14.25 -0.64 0.47
C SER A 42 13.70 -0.97 -0.92
N TYR A 43 14.59 -1.35 -1.82
CA TYR A 43 14.24 -1.85 -3.15
C TYR A 43 13.64 -3.26 -3.13
N ASN A 44 13.63 -3.95 -1.98
CA ASN A 44 13.29 -5.38 -1.89
C ASN A 44 12.55 -5.73 -0.58
N MET A 45 11.39 -5.11 -0.37
CA MET A 45 10.49 -5.36 0.75
C MET A 45 9.74 -6.69 0.58
N CYS A 46 9.56 -7.43 1.67
CA CYS A 46 8.93 -8.75 1.72
C CYS A 46 7.83 -8.82 2.79
N PRO A 47 6.99 -9.88 2.79
CA PRO A 47 5.99 -10.06 3.84
C PRO A 47 6.60 -9.98 5.24
N ARG A 48 5.89 -9.29 6.14
CA ARG A 48 6.28 -8.85 7.50
C ARG A 48 7.11 -7.57 7.56
N ASP A 49 7.62 -7.06 6.46
CA ASP A 49 8.23 -5.73 6.46
C ASP A 49 7.18 -4.65 6.65
N ILE A 50 7.66 -3.45 7.01
CA ILE A 50 6.81 -2.29 7.30
C ILE A 50 6.70 -1.46 6.04
N LEU A 51 5.49 -1.17 5.57
CA LEU A 51 5.25 -0.39 4.36
C LEU A 51 4.37 0.85 4.64
N PRO A 52 4.54 1.93 3.86
CA PRO A 52 3.71 3.12 3.95
C PRO A 52 2.30 2.85 3.41
N CYS A 53 1.29 3.24 4.17
CA CYS A 53 -0.11 3.11 3.79
C CYS A 53 -0.84 4.44 4.01
N ILE A 54 -1.67 4.84 3.03
CA ILE A 54 -2.65 5.91 3.22
C ILE A 54 -3.90 5.32 3.87
N VAL A 55 -4.43 5.99 4.88
CA VAL A 55 -5.72 5.67 5.52
C VAL A 55 -6.51 6.94 5.79
N SER A 56 -7.81 6.77 6.09
CA SER A 56 -8.61 7.85 6.66
C SER A 56 -8.00 8.32 7.98
N GLY A 57 -7.83 9.63 8.14
CA GLY A 57 -7.33 10.21 9.40
C GLY A 57 -8.28 9.96 10.58
N SER A 58 -9.57 9.71 10.32
CA SER A 58 -10.57 9.34 11.33
C SER A 58 -10.23 8.08 12.14
N HIS A 59 -9.24 7.29 11.71
CA HIS A 59 -8.73 6.13 12.46
C HIS A 59 -7.73 6.53 13.57
N PHE A 60 -7.38 7.80 13.69
CA PHE A 60 -6.47 8.35 14.70
C PHE A 60 -7.16 9.53 15.42
N GLU A 61 -7.23 9.45 16.76
CA GLU A 61 -7.98 10.44 17.57
C GLU A 61 -7.41 11.87 17.48
N GLU A 62 -6.10 11.99 17.27
CA GLU A 62 -5.39 13.29 17.25
C GLU A 62 -5.33 13.91 15.83
N GLU A 63 -5.73 13.18 14.80
CA GLU A 63 -5.55 13.60 13.40
C GLU A 63 -6.77 14.35 12.87
N LYS A 64 -6.51 15.54 12.33
CA LYS A 64 -7.55 16.40 11.74
C LYS A 64 -7.62 16.30 10.22
N GLU A 65 -6.59 15.75 9.60
CA GLU A 65 -6.52 15.57 8.15
C GLU A 65 -7.44 14.41 7.72
N GLU A 66 -8.15 14.55 6.60
CA GLU A 66 -9.06 13.51 6.10
C GLU A 66 -8.31 12.22 5.73
N ARG A 67 -7.06 12.34 5.29
CA ARG A 67 -6.19 11.25 4.87
C ARG A 67 -4.78 11.45 5.36
N VAL A 68 -4.17 10.36 5.81
CA VAL A 68 -2.83 10.37 6.39
C VAL A 68 -2.01 9.18 5.91
N LEU A 69 -0.70 9.36 5.85
CA LEU A 69 0.26 8.26 5.67
C LEU A 69 0.68 7.71 7.02
N CYS A 70 0.77 6.39 7.14
CA CYS A 70 1.33 5.74 8.31
C CYS A 70 2.07 4.46 7.95
N ALA A 71 2.96 4.03 8.84
CA ALA A 71 3.66 2.76 8.73
C ALA A 71 2.79 1.60 9.20
N MET A 72 2.69 0.54 8.40
CA MET A 72 1.95 -0.68 8.74
C MET A 72 2.75 -1.94 8.43
N THR A 73 2.55 -3.02 9.20
CA THR A 73 3.20 -4.31 8.94
C THR A 73 2.48 -5.06 7.82
N TRP A 74 3.23 -5.54 6.82
CA TRP A 74 2.68 -6.30 5.71
C TRP A 74 2.34 -7.74 6.11
N GLY A 75 1.06 -7.99 6.38
CA GLY A 75 0.49 -9.31 6.66
C GLY A 75 -0.47 -9.30 7.84
N MET A 76 -1.77 -9.11 7.57
CA MET A 76 -2.88 -9.06 8.54
C MET A 76 -2.83 -10.16 9.60
N ILE A 77 -2.96 -9.85 10.89
CA ILE A 77 -3.09 -10.87 11.93
C ILE A 77 -4.55 -11.37 11.98
N PRO A 78 -4.81 -12.68 11.78
CA PRO A 78 -6.17 -13.20 11.93
C PRO A 78 -6.72 -12.94 13.33
N PRO A 79 -8.03 -12.60 13.47
CA PRO A 79 -8.62 -12.30 14.78
C PRO A 79 -8.54 -13.43 15.80
N TRP A 80 -8.49 -14.69 15.34
CA TRP A 80 -8.40 -15.89 16.17
C TRP A 80 -6.96 -16.27 16.55
N TYR A 81 -5.94 -15.57 16.05
CA TYR A 81 -4.54 -15.90 16.33
C TYR A 81 -4.15 -15.40 17.73
N GLN A 82 -3.72 -16.32 18.59
CA GLN A 82 -3.40 -16.05 20.00
C GLN A 82 -1.88 -16.08 20.31
N GLY A 83 -1.03 -16.29 19.30
CA GLY A 83 0.42 -16.35 19.49
C GLY A 83 1.12 -14.99 19.33
N ASP A 84 2.44 -14.98 19.52
CA ASP A 84 3.29 -13.84 19.15
C ASP A 84 3.22 -13.63 17.63
N TYR A 85 2.65 -12.49 17.22
CA TYR A 85 2.45 -12.15 15.81
C TYR A 85 3.76 -12.14 15.01
N LYS A 86 4.91 -11.85 15.66
CA LYS A 86 6.23 -11.87 15.02
C LYS A 86 6.67 -13.29 14.68
N LYS A 87 6.23 -14.28 15.46
CA LYS A 87 6.54 -15.71 15.30
C LYS A 87 5.46 -16.47 14.54
N ARG A 88 4.54 -15.77 13.89
CA ARG A 88 3.45 -16.41 13.14
C ARG A 88 3.99 -17.33 12.04
N PRO A 89 3.54 -18.60 12.00
CA PRO A 89 3.95 -19.56 10.97
C PRO A 89 3.67 -19.07 9.53
N ASN A 90 4.57 -19.39 8.60
CA ASN A 90 4.40 -19.05 7.16
C ASN A 90 3.13 -19.65 6.54
N LYS A 91 2.61 -20.75 7.10
CA LYS A 91 1.34 -21.37 6.66
C LYS A 91 0.11 -20.46 6.84
N ILE A 92 0.20 -19.44 7.69
CA ILE A 92 -0.83 -18.41 7.87
C ILE A 92 -0.42 -17.20 7.01
N ALA A 93 -0.47 -17.39 5.69
CA ALA A 93 -0.08 -16.38 4.72
C ALA A 93 -1.22 -15.39 4.45
N THR A 94 -1.17 -14.25 5.13
CA THR A 94 -2.17 -13.17 5.02
C THR A 94 -1.58 -11.88 4.44
N HIS A 95 -0.50 -11.98 3.67
CA HIS A 95 0.10 -10.81 3.01
C HIS A 95 -0.77 -10.32 1.84
N ASN A 96 -1.57 -11.22 1.25
CA ASN A 96 -2.50 -10.93 0.16
C ASN A 96 -3.93 -11.35 0.54
N SER A 97 -4.91 -10.57 0.10
CA SER A 97 -6.33 -10.89 0.20
C SER A 97 -6.96 -10.98 -1.19
N ARG A 98 -7.77 -12.01 -1.42
CA ARG A 98 -8.56 -12.14 -2.65
C ARG A 98 -9.81 -11.30 -2.54
N LEU A 99 -10.05 -10.43 -3.51
CA LEU A 99 -11.17 -9.49 -3.48
C LEU A 99 -12.52 -10.22 -3.44
N GLU A 100 -12.64 -11.35 -4.15
CA GLU A 100 -13.88 -12.10 -4.36
C GLU A 100 -14.45 -12.64 -3.04
N ASN A 101 -13.56 -13.02 -2.12
CA ASN A 101 -13.92 -13.65 -0.85
C ASN A 101 -13.72 -12.69 0.34
N ILE A 102 -13.49 -11.40 0.10
CA ILE A 102 -13.19 -10.46 1.18
C ILE A 102 -14.36 -10.32 2.17
N HIS A 103 -15.60 -10.33 1.67
CA HIS A 103 -16.82 -10.18 2.46
C HIS A 103 -17.14 -11.40 3.32
N SER A 104 -16.82 -12.61 2.86
CA SER A 104 -17.07 -13.88 3.56
C SER A 104 -15.87 -14.36 4.38
N SER A 105 -14.69 -13.73 4.22
CA SER A 105 -13.47 -14.11 4.92
C SER A 105 -13.56 -13.83 6.42
N THR A 106 -13.28 -14.85 7.23
CA THR A 106 -13.14 -14.71 8.69
C THR A 106 -11.95 -13.84 9.13
N VAL A 107 -11.01 -13.59 8.22
CA VAL A 107 -9.83 -12.74 8.47
C VAL A 107 -10.12 -11.28 8.10
N TYR A 108 -10.76 -11.04 6.96
CA TYR A 108 -10.85 -9.70 6.35
C TYR A 108 -12.21 -9.03 6.56
N SER A 109 -13.31 -9.79 6.62
CA SER A 109 -14.66 -9.25 6.76
C SER A 109 -14.85 -8.34 7.99
N PRO A 110 -14.31 -8.67 9.19
CA PRO A 110 -14.43 -7.78 10.35
C PRO A 110 -13.78 -6.40 10.15
N SER A 111 -12.62 -6.35 9.50
CA SER A 111 -11.93 -5.10 9.16
C SER A 111 -12.71 -4.29 8.13
N LEU A 112 -13.34 -4.97 7.17
CA LEU A 112 -14.12 -4.33 6.12
C LEU A 112 -15.36 -3.63 6.71
N GLN A 113 -16.07 -4.30 7.64
CA GLN A 113 -17.20 -3.75 8.38
C GLN A 113 -16.82 -2.51 9.20
N LYS A 114 -15.58 -2.49 9.73
CA LYS A 114 -15.01 -1.35 10.47
C LYS A 114 -14.42 -0.27 9.56
N GLN A 115 -14.62 -0.36 8.24
CA GLN A 115 -14.09 0.57 7.25
C GLN A 115 -12.55 0.73 7.31
N GLN A 116 -11.85 -0.34 7.67
CA GLN A 116 -10.39 -0.34 7.78
C GLN A 116 -9.75 -0.60 6.41
N ARG A 117 -10.01 0.30 5.46
CA ARG A 117 -9.41 0.30 4.12
C ARG A 117 -8.14 1.13 4.12
N CYS A 118 -7.14 0.71 3.37
CA CYS A 118 -5.91 1.47 3.16
C CYS A 118 -5.49 1.46 1.68
N ILE A 119 -4.58 2.36 1.33
CA ILE A 119 -3.87 2.35 0.05
C ILE A 119 -2.40 2.13 0.36
N VAL A 120 -1.85 0.98 -0.04
CA VAL A 120 -0.44 0.65 0.11
C VAL A 120 0.35 1.38 -0.97
N ILE A 121 1.40 2.09 -0.57
CA ILE A 121 2.21 2.91 -1.46
C ILE A 121 3.54 2.21 -1.73
N CYS A 122 3.97 2.25 -3.00
CA CYS A 122 5.27 1.73 -3.43
C CYS A 122 5.66 2.30 -4.80
N GLU A 123 6.94 2.27 -5.18
CA GLU A 123 7.33 2.54 -6.56
C GLU A 123 6.89 1.42 -7.50
N GLY A 124 6.97 0.17 -7.04
CA GLY A 124 6.61 -0.98 -7.86
C GLY A 124 6.65 -2.29 -7.11
N PHE A 125 6.34 -3.38 -7.80
CA PHE A 125 6.43 -4.72 -7.25
C PHE A 125 7.07 -5.70 -8.23
N TYR A 126 7.57 -6.82 -7.70
CA TYR A 126 8.19 -7.85 -8.51
C TYR A 126 7.27 -9.04 -8.68
N GLU A 127 7.22 -9.58 -9.89
CA GLU A 127 6.58 -10.87 -10.12
C GLU A 127 7.39 -11.78 -11.05
N TRP A 128 7.30 -13.07 -10.80
CA TRP A 128 8.07 -14.10 -11.50
C TRP A 128 7.20 -14.81 -12.53
N LYS A 129 7.47 -14.55 -13.81
CA LYS A 129 6.83 -15.29 -14.91
C LYS A 129 7.33 -16.74 -14.89
N PRO A 130 6.44 -17.74 -14.79
CA PRO A 130 6.84 -19.15 -14.88
C PRO A 130 7.54 -19.45 -16.20
N GLY A 131 8.54 -20.34 -16.16
CA GLY A 131 9.10 -20.94 -17.37
C GLY A 131 8.05 -21.80 -18.09
N THR A 132 8.27 -22.09 -19.38
CA THR A 132 7.33 -22.93 -20.16
C THR A 132 7.31 -24.40 -19.71
N ASP A 133 8.29 -24.82 -18.91
CA ASP A 133 8.32 -26.08 -18.16
C ASP A 133 9.16 -25.90 -16.87
N SER A 134 9.02 -26.83 -15.93
CA SER A 134 9.71 -26.97 -14.65
C SER A 134 11.23 -26.85 -14.69
N LYS A 135 11.88 -27.14 -15.83
CA LYS A 135 13.33 -27.00 -16.02
C LYS A 135 13.79 -25.58 -16.32
N ILE A 136 12.88 -24.71 -16.76
CA ILE A 136 13.20 -23.33 -17.15
C ILE A 136 13.01 -22.44 -15.93
N GLN A 137 14.05 -21.67 -15.60
CA GLN A 137 14.02 -20.74 -14.48
C GLN A 137 12.94 -19.68 -14.67
N LYS A 138 12.35 -19.24 -13.55
CA LYS A 138 11.35 -18.16 -13.59
C LYS A 138 12.04 -16.83 -13.89
N GLN A 139 11.47 -16.05 -14.81
CA GLN A 139 11.97 -14.72 -15.13
C GLN A 139 11.33 -13.68 -14.20
N PRO A 140 12.11 -12.92 -13.41
CA PRO A 140 11.58 -11.79 -12.65
C PRO A 140 11.23 -10.61 -13.56
N TYR A 141 10.15 -9.92 -13.24
CA TYR A 141 9.72 -8.65 -13.82
C TYR A 141 9.50 -7.64 -12.71
N TYR A 142 9.91 -6.40 -12.95
CA TYR A 142 9.54 -5.25 -12.13
C TYR A 142 8.36 -4.53 -12.79
N ILE A 143 7.27 -4.37 -12.04
CA ILE A 143 6.00 -3.80 -12.50
C ILE A 143 5.75 -2.53 -11.69
N TYR A 144 5.58 -1.41 -12.39
CA TYR A 144 5.45 -0.08 -11.82
C TYR A 144 4.41 0.75 -12.61
N ALA A 145 4.00 1.90 -12.07
CA ALA A 145 3.07 2.80 -12.77
C ALA A 145 3.73 3.40 -14.02
N THR A 146 2.95 3.80 -15.02
CA THR A 146 3.51 4.59 -16.13
C THR A 146 4.16 5.87 -15.60
N GLN A 147 5.38 6.14 -16.05
CA GLN A 147 6.16 7.31 -15.69
C GLN A 147 6.07 8.39 -16.76
N ASP A 148 6.32 9.64 -16.37
CA ASP A 148 6.53 10.71 -17.33
C ASP A 148 7.78 10.42 -18.19
N LYS A 149 7.83 11.01 -19.39
CA LYS A 149 8.83 10.65 -20.41
C LYS A 149 10.28 10.83 -19.93
N GLU A 150 10.50 11.81 -19.06
CA GLU A 150 11.80 12.18 -18.51
C GLU A 150 12.22 11.29 -17.33
N ILE A 151 11.30 10.49 -16.77
CA ILE A 151 11.50 9.69 -15.56
C ILE A 151 11.74 8.23 -15.95
N LYS A 152 12.90 7.70 -15.56
CA LYS A 152 13.29 6.32 -15.78
C LYS A 152 13.21 5.53 -14.48
N ALA A 153 12.48 4.42 -14.48
CA ALA A 153 12.26 3.65 -13.26
C ALA A 153 13.51 2.92 -12.73
N ASP A 154 14.49 2.70 -13.60
CA ASP A 154 15.77 2.07 -13.30
C ASP A 154 16.90 3.09 -13.02
N ASP A 155 16.61 4.38 -13.08
CA ASP A 155 17.59 5.45 -12.85
C ASP A 155 17.00 6.55 -11.93
N PRO A 156 17.19 6.41 -10.59
CA PRO A 156 16.69 7.38 -9.62
C PRO A 156 17.25 8.80 -9.79
N THR A 157 18.36 8.98 -10.52
CA THR A 157 18.92 10.32 -10.78
C THR A 157 18.02 11.16 -11.69
N THR A 158 17.08 10.52 -12.39
CA THR A 158 16.06 11.18 -13.20
C THR A 158 14.86 11.69 -12.40
N TRP A 159 14.78 11.38 -11.11
CA TRP A 159 13.61 11.71 -10.26
C TRP A 159 13.86 13.03 -9.55
N SER A 160 13.19 14.11 -9.96
CA SER A 160 13.35 15.43 -9.33
C SER A 160 12.92 15.46 -7.87
N ASN A 161 11.91 14.66 -7.52
CA ASN A 161 11.33 14.58 -6.17
C ASN A 161 10.91 15.94 -5.58
N GLU A 162 10.28 16.78 -6.41
CA GLU A 162 9.88 18.13 -6.05
C GLU A 162 8.38 18.20 -5.84
N PHE A 163 7.95 19.02 -4.87
CA PHE A 163 6.54 19.35 -4.70
C PHE A 163 6.35 20.86 -4.70
N SER A 164 5.36 21.32 -5.45
CA SER A 164 4.93 22.72 -5.48
C SER A 164 3.45 22.85 -5.12
N GLU A 165 3.06 23.90 -4.41
CA GLU A 165 1.65 24.18 -4.12
C GLU A 165 0.83 24.50 -5.39
N THR A 166 1.49 24.92 -6.47
CA THR A 166 0.85 25.21 -7.77
C THR A 166 0.95 24.02 -8.72
N GLY A 167 2.10 23.34 -8.75
CA GLY A 167 2.40 22.26 -9.69
C GLY A 167 2.09 20.85 -9.19
N GLY A 168 1.95 20.67 -7.88
CA GLY A 168 1.85 19.35 -7.25
C GLY A 168 3.19 18.61 -7.22
N TRP A 169 3.11 17.29 -7.20
CA TRP A 169 4.27 16.40 -7.22
C TRP A 169 4.89 16.31 -8.61
N LYS A 170 6.22 16.39 -8.67
CA LYS A 170 7.04 16.10 -9.85
C LYS A 170 8.17 15.14 -9.45
N GLY A 171 8.00 13.89 -9.82
CA GLY A 171 8.93 12.82 -9.50
C GLY A 171 8.30 11.48 -9.86
N PHE A 172 8.85 10.39 -9.33
CA PHE A 172 8.37 9.05 -9.66
C PHE A 172 6.88 8.88 -9.31
N ASN A 173 6.09 8.38 -10.27
CA ASN A 173 4.69 8.04 -10.07
C ASN A 173 4.58 6.75 -9.26
N VAL A 174 4.32 6.89 -7.96
CA VAL A 174 4.14 5.75 -7.05
C VAL A 174 2.86 4.96 -7.38
N LEU A 175 2.97 3.63 -7.36
CA LEU A 175 1.83 2.73 -7.36
C LEU A 175 1.03 2.87 -6.06
N LYS A 176 -0.28 2.75 -6.22
CA LYS A 176 -1.28 2.83 -5.15
C LYS A 176 -2.11 1.57 -5.18
N LEU A 177 -1.81 0.62 -4.29
CA LEU A 177 -2.46 -0.68 -4.24
C LEU A 177 -3.56 -0.66 -3.17
N ALA A 178 -4.76 -1.09 -3.51
CA ALA A 178 -5.83 -1.17 -2.53
C ALA A 178 -5.51 -2.22 -1.47
N GLY A 179 -5.81 -1.90 -0.21
CA GLY A 179 -5.60 -2.82 0.90
C GLY A 179 -6.67 -2.72 1.97
N ILE A 180 -6.61 -3.70 2.85
CA ILE A 180 -7.42 -3.78 4.05
C ILE A 180 -6.47 -3.93 5.23
N PHE A 181 -6.73 -3.19 6.30
CA PHE A 181 -5.91 -3.22 7.50
C PHE A 181 -6.70 -3.66 8.73
N GLY A 182 -5.97 -4.14 9.71
CA GLY A 182 -6.48 -4.58 11.00
C GLY A 182 -5.64 -3.97 12.10
N VAL A 183 -6.27 -3.84 13.25
CA VAL A 183 -5.68 -3.22 14.42
C VAL A 183 -5.49 -4.31 15.47
N HIS A 184 -4.27 -4.49 15.94
CA HIS A 184 -3.95 -5.32 17.09
C HIS A 184 -3.51 -4.42 18.23
N LYS A 185 -4.29 -4.40 19.31
CA LYS A 185 -3.98 -3.61 20.50
C LYS A 185 -3.35 -4.53 21.56
N THR A 186 -2.16 -4.17 22.02
CA THR A 186 -1.63 -4.64 23.30
C THR A 186 -1.89 -3.56 24.36
N GLU A 187 -1.66 -3.86 25.64
CA GLU A 187 -1.94 -2.93 26.76
C GLU A 187 -1.28 -1.54 26.59
N GLU A 188 -0.17 -1.46 25.85
CA GLU A 188 0.62 -0.22 25.67
C GLU A 188 0.76 0.24 24.21
N VAL A 189 0.43 -0.60 23.22
CA VAL A 189 0.78 -0.33 21.81
C VAL A 189 -0.32 -0.76 20.85
N ILE A 190 -0.63 0.13 19.91
CA ILE A 190 -1.45 -0.16 18.74
C ILE A 190 -0.53 -0.56 17.59
N TYR A 191 -0.70 -1.77 17.09
CA TYR A 191 -0.04 -2.27 15.88
C TYR A 191 -1.02 -2.33 14.72
N LEU A 192 -0.61 -1.79 13.58
CA LEU A 192 -1.38 -1.80 12.34
C LEU A 192 -0.79 -2.84 11.39
N PHE A 193 -1.66 -3.70 10.86
CA PHE A 193 -1.29 -4.74 9.90
C PHE A 193 -2.17 -4.62 8.68
N PHE A 194 -1.63 -4.86 7.49
CA PHE A 194 -2.44 -4.81 6.28
C PHE A 194 -2.22 -6.04 5.39
N SER A 195 -3.18 -6.22 4.49
CA SER A 195 -3.06 -7.06 3.30
C SER A 195 -3.49 -6.22 2.12
N TYR A 196 -2.72 -6.20 1.05
CA TYR A 196 -3.24 -5.63 -0.19
C TYR A 196 -4.10 -6.65 -0.95
N LEU A 197 -5.00 -6.12 -1.75
CA LEU A 197 -5.99 -6.85 -2.50
C LEU A 197 -5.42 -7.29 -3.84
N ILE A 198 -5.57 -8.57 -4.16
CA ILE A 198 -5.28 -9.14 -5.46
C ILE A 198 -6.61 -9.61 -6.05
N PRO A 199 -7.06 -9.06 -7.19
CA PRO A 199 -8.14 -9.69 -7.95
C PRO A 199 -7.61 -10.94 -8.67
N THR A 200 -8.45 -11.96 -8.75
CA THR A 200 -8.09 -13.26 -9.33
C THR A 200 -7.93 -13.24 -10.84
N THR A 201 -8.50 -12.25 -11.54
CA THR A 201 -8.31 -12.04 -12.97
C THR A 201 -7.21 -11.01 -13.22
N ILE A 202 -6.03 -11.50 -13.61
CA ILE A 202 -5.00 -10.66 -14.23
C ILE A 202 -5.50 -10.33 -15.64
N LEU A 203 -5.98 -9.11 -15.87
CA LEU A 203 -6.10 -8.53 -17.21
C LEU A 203 -6.08 -7.01 -17.07
N SER A 204 -5.08 -6.43 -17.75
CA SER A 204 -4.78 -5.03 -18.16
C SER A 204 -5.55 -3.82 -17.63
N ASP A 205 -6.81 -3.93 -17.23
CA ASP A 205 -7.73 -2.79 -17.10
C ASP A 205 -7.97 -2.37 -15.63
N MET A 206 -7.35 -3.09 -14.70
CA MET A 206 -7.60 -3.01 -13.26
C MET A 206 -7.10 -1.73 -12.59
N TYR A 207 -6.15 -1.01 -13.21
CA TYR A 207 -5.58 0.22 -12.63
C TYR A 207 -6.56 1.40 -12.60
N LYS A 208 -7.64 1.38 -13.39
CA LYS A 208 -8.62 2.47 -13.46
C LYS A 208 -9.78 2.34 -12.45
N ILE A 209 -10.11 1.13 -12.01
CA ILE A 209 -11.39 0.87 -11.31
C ILE A 209 -11.29 0.99 -9.79
N LEU A 210 -10.17 0.61 -9.18
CA LEU A 210 -10.03 0.63 -7.71
C LEU A 210 -9.83 2.03 -7.11
N PHE A 211 -9.35 2.99 -7.90
CA PHE A 211 -9.04 4.34 -7.39
C PHE A 211 -10.29 5.22 -7.25
N SER A 212 -11.25 5.08 -8.17
CA SER A 212 -12.41 5.98 -8.25
C SER A 212 -13.64 5.48 -7.48
N TYR A 213 -13.95 4.18 -7.50
CA TYR A 213 -15.30 3.73 -7.11
C TYR A 213 -15.50 3.36 -5.63
N TYR A 214 -14.45 2.99 -4.88
CA TYR A 214 -14.66 2.36 -3.56
C TYR A 214 -13.83 2.91 -2.38
N ILE A 215 -12.83 3.77 -2.64
CA ILE A 215 -11.90 4.20 -1.58
C ILE A 215 -12.06 5.68 -1.20
N LEU A 216 -12.35 6.57 -2.16
CA LEU A 216 -12.43 8.03 -1.92
C LEU A 216 -13.85 8.62 -2.01
N GLY A 217 -14.88 7.82 -2.33
CA GLY A 217 -16.26 8.31 -2.38
C GLY A 217 -16.55 9.34 -3.48
N GLU A 218 -15.69 9.46 -4.51
CA GLU A 218 -15.96 10.35 -5.64
C GLU A 218 -17.03 9.75 -6.55
N HIS A 219 -18.26 10.25 -6.42
CA HIS A 219 -19.29 10.09 -7.43
C HIS A 219 -18.91 10.96 -8.64
N TYR A 220 -18.43 10.34 -9.71
CA TYR A 220 -18.46 10.98 -11.03
C TYR A 220 -19.81 10.67 -11.67
N THR A 221 -20.64 11.72 -11.81
CA THR A 221 -21.68 11.80 -12.84
C THR A 221 -21.08 12.16 -14.18
#